data_AF-A0A1J5B0I6-F1
#
_entry.id   AF-A0A1J5B0I6-F1
#
_cell.length_a   1.000
_cell.length_b   1.000
_cell.length_c   1.000
_cell.angle_alpha   90.00
_cell.angle_beta   90.00
_cell.angle_gamma   90.00
#
_symmetry.space_group_name_H-M   'P 1'
#
loop_
_entity.id
_entity.type
_entity.pdbx_description
1 polymer ?
#
loop_
_entity_poly.entity_id
_entity_poly.type
_entity_poly.pdbx_seq_one_letter_code
_entity_poly.pdbx_strand_id
1 'polypeptide(L)'
;MLLNTLKNKDMKKLSIFSFIIGILGLLAAIVNQFYYIPKAKALELFENSLDDYSSPSIWAEVHHFTVVLGEVVVISCAVALILALIPVFKTKAKLAIVAAIIALIGLFMGLAQGTHMFS
;
A
#
# COMPACT_ATOMS: atom_id res chain seq x y z
N MET A 1 -28.57 -9.05 -26.06
CA MET A 1 -27.13 -9.10 -26.46
C MET A 1 -26.36 -7.81 -26.11
N LEU A 2 -26.92 -6.62 -26.32
CA LEU A 2 -26.33 -5.31 -25.97
C LEU A 2 -26.11 -5.07 -24.45
N LEU A 3 -27.05 -5.48 -23.60
CA LEU A 3 -26.93 -5.34 -22.14
C LEU A 3 -25.77 -6.15 -21.54
N ASN A 4 -25.52 -7.36 -22.06
CA ASN A 4 -24.38 -8.19 -21.60
C ASN A 4 -23.02 -7.66 -22.07
N THR A 5 -22.97 -6.95 -23.20
CA THR A 5 -21.74 -6.35 -23.72
C THR A 5 -21.36 -5.07 -22.97
N LEU A 6 -22.35 -4.26 -22.56
CA LEU A 6 -22.13 -3.10 -21.69
C LEU A 6 -21.62 -3.52 -20.31
N LYS A 7 -22.29 -4.48 -19.67
CA LYS A 7 -21.89 -5.03 -18.36
C LYS A 7 -20.45 -5.56 -18.36
N ASN A 8 -20.02 -6.20 -19.46
CA ASN A 8 -18.65 -6.68 -19.62
C ASN A 8 -17.61 -5.56 -19.77
N LYS A 9 -17.95 -4.43 -20.41
CA LYS A 9 -17.04 -3.27 -20.49
C LYS A 9 -16.83 -2.63 -19.13
N ASP A 10 -17.88 -2.49 -18.34
CA ASP A 10 -17.78 -1.88 -17.01
C ASP A 10 -16.97 -2.75 -16.03
N MET A 11 -17.13 -4.08 -16.09
CA MET A 11 -16.31 -5.00 -15.28
C MET A 11 -14.84 -5.00 -15.69
N LYS A 12 -14.52 -4.81 -16.98
CA LYS A 12 -13.13 -4.64 -17.44
C LYS A 12 -12.51 -3.35 -16.91
N LYS A 13 -13.24 -2.23 -16.96
CA LYS A 13 -12.78 -0.96 -16.37
C LYS A 13 -12.50 -1.11 -14.88
N LEU A 14 -13.42 -1.73 -14.14
CA LEU A 14 -13.26 -1.97 -12.71
C LEU A 14 -11.99 -2.79 -12.40
N SER A 15 -11.72 -3.82 -13.20
CA SER A 15 -10.50 -4.64 -13.09
C SER A 15 -9.22 -3.85 -13.37
N ILE A 16 -9.27 -2.89 -14.29
CA ILE A 16 -8.12 -2.01 -14.62
C ILE A 16 -7.88 -1.02 -13.47
N PHE A 17 -8.94 -0.39 -12.96
CA PHE A 17 -8.83 0.53 -11.83
C PHE A 17 -8.29 -0.16 -10.58
N SER A 18 -8.82 -1.34 -10.25
CA SER A 18 -8.33 -2.13 -9.11
C SER A 18 -6.86 -2.51 -9.28
N PHE A 19 -6.44 -2.85 -10.50
CA PHE A 19 -5.04 -3.16 -10.81
C PHE A 19 -4.12 -1.96 -10.63
N ILE A 20 -4.50 -0.79 -11.17
CA ILE A 20 -3.70 0.44 -11.06
C ILE A 20 -3.54 0.86 -9.59
N ILE A 21 -4.65 0.90 -8.83
CA ILE A 21 -4.61 1.27 -7.41
C ILE A 21 -3.76 0.27 -6.62
N GLY A 22 -3.91 -1.03 -6.87
CA GLY A 22 -3.13 -2.07 -6.21
C GLY A 22 -1.63 -1.94 -6.48
N ILE A 23 -1.24 -1.66 -7.74
CA ILE A 23 0.17 -1.45 -8.09
C ILE A 23 0.74 -0.20 -7.41
N LEU A 24 0.01 0.92 -7.41
CA LEU A 24 0.47 2.14 -6.77
C LEU A 24 0.64 1.95 -5.25
N GLY A 25 -0.31 1.26 -4.62
CA GLY A 25 -0.21 0.89 -3.20
C GLY A 25 0.99 -0.01 -2.92
N LEU A 26 1.21 -1.04 -3.73
CA LEU A 26 2.37 -1.92 -3.59
C LEU A 26 3.70 -1.18 -3.79
N LEU A 27 3.80 -0.31 -4.80
CA LEU A 27 5.00 0.50 -5.03
C LEU A 27 5.27 1.45 -3.86
N ALA A 28 4.24 2.09 -3.31
CA ALA A 28 4.37 2.91 -2.10
C ALA A 28 4.85 2.07 -0.90
N ALA A 29 4.33 0.85 -0.73
CA ALA A 29 4.77 -0.07 0.32
C ALA A 29 6.26 -0.46 0.17
N ILE A 30 6.70 -0.72 -1.06
CA ILE A 30 8.11 -1.02 -1.38
C ILE A 30 8.99 0.18 -1.08
N VAL A 31 8.61 1.38 -1.52
CA VAL A 31 9.36 2.61 -1.24
C VAL A 31 9.46 2.85 0.27
N ASN A 32 8.37 2.64 1.03
CA ASN A 32 8.40 2.74 2.49
C ASN A 32 9.39 1.77 3.12
N GLN A 33 9.34 0.50 2.71
CA GLN A 33 10.17 -0.58 3.25
C GLN A 33 11.66 -0.33 3.05
N PHE A 34 12.04 0.13 1.84
CA PHE A 34 13.44 0.17 1.43
C PHE A 34 14.06 1.57 1.50
N TYR A 35 13.25 2.63 1.61
CA TYR A 35 13.76 3.99 1.66
C TYR A 35 13.44 4.68 2.99
N TYR A 36 12.16 4.80 3.35
CA TYR A 36 11.77 5.62 4.51
C TYR A 36 12.04 4.93 5.85
N ILE A 37 11.76 3.63 5.99
CA ILE A 37 12.05 2.89 7.23
C ILE A 37 13.57 2.86 7.53
N PRO A 38 14.47 2.51 6.58
CA PRO A 38 15.90 2.56 6.83
C PRO A 38 16.40 3.97 7.16
N LYS A 39 15.84 5.01 6.51
CA LYS A 39 16.15 6.41 6.80
C LYS A 39 15.75 6.80 8.23
N ALA A 40 14.57 6.38 8.68
CA ALA A 40 14.13 6.59 10.06
C ALA A 40 15.09 5.92 11.05
N LYS A 41 15.46 4.65 10.82
CA LYS A 41 16.42 3.92 11.68
C LYS A 41 17.80 4.57 11.73
N ALA A 42 18.29 5.10 10.61
CA ALA A 42 19.58 5.80 10.57
C ALA A 42 19.56 7.10 11.39
N LEU A 43 18.46 7.86 11.32
CA LEU A 43 18.27 9.07 12.13
C LEU A 43 18.13 8.76 13.62
N GLU A 44 17.46 7.66 13.97
CA GLU A 44 17.35 7.18 15.35
C GLU A 44 18.73 6.95 15.98
N LEU A 45 19.61 6.23 15.28
CA LEU A 45 20.97 5.95 15.73
C LEU A 45 21.82 7.22 15.85
N PHE A 46 21.63 8.17 14.93
CA PHE A 46 22.35 9.44 14.94
C PHE A 46 21.90 10.33 16.10
N GLU A 47 20.60 10.49 16.32
CA GLU A 47 20.06 11.28 17.43
C GLU A 47 20.43 10.66 18.79
N ASN A 48 20.35 9.33 18.93
CA ASN A 48 20.80 8.63 20.15
C ASN A 48 22.31 8.78 20.43
N SER A 49 23.10 9.19 19.44
CA SER A 49 24.54 9.44 19.60
C SER A 49 24.90 10.89 19.97
N LEU A 50 23.93 11.80 19.91
CA LEU A 50 24.09 13.20 20.29
C LEU A 50 23.51 13.38 21.69
N ASP A 51 24.36 13.72 22.68
CA ASP A 51 23.95 13.98 24.08
C ASP A 51 23.00 15.19 24.25
N ASP A 52 22.57 15.83 23.16
CA ASP A 52 21.83 17.09 23.17
C ASP A 52 20.34 16.87 22.89
N TYR A 53 19.56 16.82 23.98
CA TYR A 53 18.10 16.61 24.04
C TYR A 53 17.25 17.77 23.48
N SER A 54 17.87 18.78 22.84
CA SER A 54 17.22 20.08 22.59
C SER A 54 16.74 20.32 21.16
N SER A 55 17.01 19.42 20.21
CA SER A 55 16.48 19.53 18.84
C SER A 55 15.15 18.78 18.70
N PRO A 56 14.10 19.34 18.05
CA PRO A 56 12.93 18.56 17.67
C PRO A 56 13.41 17.35 16.86
N SER A 57 13.07 16.14 17.31
CA SER A 57 13.59 14.90 16.75
C SER A 57 13.10 14.75 15.31
N ILE A 58 14.01 14.99 14.37
CA ILE A 58 13.80 14.76 12.93
C ILE A 58 13.44 13.30 12.73
N TRP A 59 13.98 12.40 13.58
CA TRP A 59 13.54 11.02 13.68
C TRP A 59 12.03 10.89 13.88
N ALA A 60 11.41 11.59 14.84
CA ALA A 60 9.99 11.40 15.15
C ALA A 60 9.10 11.83 13.98
N GLU A 61 9.46 12.90 13.27
CA GLU A 61 8.75 13.34 12.07
C GLU A 61 8.85 12.31 10.94
N VAL A 62 10.06 11.81 10.66
CA VAL A 62 10.29 10.80 9.61
C VAL A 62 9.64 9.46 9.99
N HIS A 63 9.68 9.09 11.26
CA HIS A 63 9.04 7.89 11.78
C HIS A 63 7.52 7.99 11.65
N HIS A 64 6.91 9.10 12.08
CA HIS A 64 5.49 9.35 11.88
C HIS A 64 5.11 9.27 10.39
N PHE A 65 5.93 9.84 9.50
CA PHE A 65 5.68 9.74 8.06
C PHE A 65 5.69 8.28 7.56
N THR A 66 6.58 7.42 8.06
CA THR A 66 6.60 6.00 7.68
C THR A 66 5.32 5.25 8.09
N VAL A 67 4.78 5.57 9.27
CA VAL A 67 3.53 4.98 9.79
C VAL A 67 2.35 5.44 8.95
N VAL A 68 2.21 6.75 8.73
CA VAL A 68 1.13 7.33 7.91
C VAL A 68 1.16 6.75 6.49
N LEU A 69 2.34 6.61 5.90
CA LEU A 69 2.47 6.03 4.57
C LEU A 69 2.07 4.54 4.56
N GLY A 70 2.39 3.80 5.62
CA GLY A 70 1.91 2.44 5.85
C GLY A 70 0.38 2.36 5.92
N GLU A 71 -0.27 3.26 6.66
CA GLU A 71 -1.74 3.33 6.74
C GLU A 71 -2.39 3.65 5.37
N VAL A 72 -1.82 4.60 4.62
CA VAL A 72 -2.27 4.94 3.27
C VAL A 72 -2.14 3.73 2.33
N VAL A 73 -1.06 2.96 2.45
CA VAL A 73 -0.88 1.69 1.71
C VAL A 73 -1.97 0.69 2.09
N VAL A 74 -2.29 0.52 3.37
CA VAL A 74 -3.36 -0.39 3.82
C VAL A 74 -4.69 0.01 3.22
N ILE A 75 -5.08 1.29 3.32
CA ILE A 75 -6.36 1.78 2.81
C ILE A 75 -6.43 1.62 1.29
N SER A 76 -5.40 2.05 0.56
CA SER A 76 -5.36 1.96 -0.91
C SER A 76 -5.42 0.50 -1.39
N CYS A 77 -4.67 -0.40 -0.76
CA CYS A 77 -4.69 -1.83 -1.09
C CYS A 77 -6.00 -2.51 -0.69
N ALA A 78 -6.63 -2.13 0.43
CA ALA A 78 -7.94 -2.63 0.81
C ALA A 78 -9.02 -2.23 -0.22
N VAL A 79 -9.01 -0.98 -0.67
CA VAL A 79 -9.90 -0.50 -1.73
C VAL A 79 -9.65 -1.26 -3.03
N ALA A 80 -8.38 -1.41 -3.45
CA ALA A 80 -8.03 -2.18 -4.63
C ALA A 80 -8.52 -3.64 -4.55
N LEU A 81 -8.38 -4.27 -3.38
CA LEU A 81 -8.82 -5.64 -3.14
C LEU A 81 -10.34 -5.76 -3.28
N ILE A 82 -11.12 -4.89 -2.64
CA ILE A 82 -12.59 -4.89 -2.73
C ILE A 82 -13.04 -4.71 -4.18
N LEU A 83 -12.43 -3.78 -4.91
CA LEU A 83 -12.77 -3.53 -6.32
C LEU A 83 -12.38 -4.71 -7.22
N ALA A 84 -11.31 -5.43 -6.90
CA ALA A 84 -10.88 -6.62 -7.65
C ALA A 84 -11.77 -7.84 -7.39
N LEU A 85 -12.31 -8.02 -6.17
CA LEU A 85 -13.12 -9.18 -5.80
C LEU A 85 -14.42 -9.27 -6.62
N ILE A 86 -15.06 -8.13 -6.92
CA ILE A 86 -16.32 -8.09 -7.71
C ILE A 86 -16.15 -8.78 -9.09
N PRO A 87 -15.19 -8.37 -9.95
CA PRO A 87 -14.96 -9.03 -11.23
C PRO A 87 -14.37 -10.44 -11.10
N VAL A 88 -13.60 -10.75 -10.03
CA VAL A 88 -13.12 -12.12 -9.75
C VAL A 88 -14.30 -13.09 -9.61
N PHE A 89 -15.27 -12.78 -8.75
CA PHE A 89 -16.40 -13.68 -8.51
C PHE A 89 -17.40 -13.72 -9.67
N LYS A 90 -17.61 -12.59 -10.37
CA LYS A 90 -18.64 -12.49 -11.42
C LYS A 90 -18.16 -12.92 -12.80
N THR A 91 -16.89 -12.68 -13.13
CA THR A 91 -16.38 -12.87 -14.51
C THR A 91 -15.09 -13.70 -14.57
N LYS A 92 -14.49 -14.03 -13.43
CA LYS A 92 -13.20 -14.73 -13.33
C LYS A 92 -12.12 -14.08 -14.21
N ALA A 93 -12.16 -12.76 -14.33
CA ALA A 93 -11.22 -12.01 -15.16
C ALA A 93 -9.80 -12.20 -14.63
N LYS A 94 -8.89 -12.71 -15.46
CA LYS A 94 -7.48 -12.97 -15.07
C LYS A 94 -6.80 -11.73 -14.48
N LEU A 95 -7.05 -10.56 -15.06
CA LEU A 95 -6.51 -9.29 -14.57
C LEU A 95 -7.00 -8.95 -13.15
N ALA A 96 -8.26 -9.22 -12.84
CA ALA A 96 -8.81 -8.98 -11.52
C ALA A 96 -8.20 -9.92 -10.46
N ILE A 97 -7.88 -11.16 -10.83
CA ILE A 97 -7.18 -12.10 -9.95
C ILE A 97 -5.77 -11.57 -9.63
N VAL A 98 -5.03 -11.11 -10.66
CA VAL A 98 -3.71 -10.50 -10.47
C VAL A 98 -3.81 -9.25 -9.59
N ALA A 99 -4.78 -8.38 -9.84
CA ALA A 99 -5.02 -7.19 -9.01
C ALA A 99 -5.32 -7.55 -7.55
N ALA A 100 -6.12 -8.59 -7.30
CA ALA A 100 -6.41 -9.06 -5.94
C ALA A 100 -5.15 -9.57 -5.24
N ILE A 101 -4.29 -10.34 -5.92
CA ILE A 101 -3.02 -10.83 -5.34
C ILE A 101 -2.09 -9.65 -5.01
N ILE A 102 -1.92 -8.70 -5.94
CA ILE A 102 -1.08 -7.50 -5.73
C ILE A 102 -1.59 -6.70 -4.53
N ALA A 103 -2.91 -6.46 -4.48
CA ALA A 103 -3.54 -5.74 -3.38
C ALA A 103 -3.37 -6.48 -2.05
N LEU A 104 -3.45 -7.82 -2.05
CA LEU A 104 -3.23 -8.62 -0.85
C LEU A 104 -1.79 -8.48 -0.33
N ILE A 105 -0.80 -8.59 -1.21
CA ILE A 105 0.62 -8.42 -0.86
C ILE A 105 0.87 -7.00 -0.32
N GLY A 106 0.38 -5.98 -1.02
CA GLY A 106 0.50 -4.58 -0.60
C GLY A 106 -0.17 -4.32 0.75
N LEU A 107 -1.32 -4.94 1.01
CA LEU A 107 -2.01 -4.83 2.30
C LEU A 107 -1.21 -5.46 3.44
N PHE A 108 -0.61 -6.64 3.24
CA PHE A 108 0.27 -7.24 4.24
C PHE A 108 1.52 -6.40 4.50
N MET A 109 2.13 -5.84 3.45
CA MET A 109 3.27 -4.92 3.60
C MET A 109 2.89 -3.63 4.32
N GLY A 110 1.74 -3.03 3.98
CA GLY A 110 1.23 -1.84 4.66
C GLY A 110 0.94 -2.10 6.13
N LEU A 111 0.29 -3.23 6.46
CA LEU A 111 0.04 -3.62 7.84
C LEU A 111 1.36 -3.83 8.61
N ALA A 112 2.30 -4.57 8.03
CA ALA A 112 3.63 -4.80 8.58
C ALA A 112 4.36 -3.49 8.98
N GLN A 113 4.22 -2.46 8.15
CA GLN A 113 4.90 -1.16 8.34
C GLN A 113 4.10 -0.22 9.24
N GLY A 114 2.77 -0.17 9.06
CA GLY A 114 1.87 0.72 9.79
C GLY A 114 1.59 0.28 11.23
N THR A 115 1.78 -1.01 11.58
CA THR A 115 1.57 -1.52 12.95
C THR A 115 2.86 -1.73 13.74
N HIS A 116 4.00 -1.24 13.25
CA HIS A 116 5.33 -1.42 13.86
C HIS A 116 5.82 -2.88 13.96
N MET A 117 5.18 -3.87 13.31
CA MET A 117 5.65 -5.26 13.35
C MET A 117 7.06 -5.47 12.76
N PHE A 118 7.55 -4.53 11.94
CA PHE A 118 8.88 -4.57 11.33
C PHE A 118 9.69 -3.27 11.50
N SER A 119 9.21 -2.36 12.37
CA SER A 119 9.95 -1.15 12.79
C SER A 119 10.96 -1.54 13.85
#